data_AF-A0A3A5VDL0-F1
#
_entry.id   AF-A0A3A5VDL0-F1
#
_cell.length_a   1.000
_cell.length_b   1.000
_cell.length_c   1.000
_cell.angle_alpha   90.00
_cell.angle_beta   90.00
_cell.angle_gamma   90.00
#
_symmetry.space_group_name_H-M   'P 1'
#
loop_
_entity.id
_entity.type
_entity.pdbx_description
1 polymer ?
#
loop_
_entity_poly.entity_id
_entity_poly.type
_entity_poly.pdbx_seq_one_letter_code
_entity_poly.pdbx_strand_id
1 'polypeptide(L)'
;MFCFSQSHHILNKSGICAKRMNRQLSALLLTVLFFVAPLAGCFGDEEKESVVAADSLQIDFVNPEDAIMRSGEFHDFTLEGKGNAITTDSDVLIFINGTYVESHSVIVEDNTVFGQLLTTPYTSEVNIEFMSDDGQTQSVSVPITEGTPIVNGEEWFEKIDFITSVCTDTTKCGGYVNRWMGAGNGFYERAAEYFKGHFEGLGYETHLLRVTDHGNLAQPESLNVIAWKQGRNDNCVQGMGGHMDIAPPGGPPGGGTYEGAYDNTAGTVAMMLYARAFADLTFECDTFLALWSSEEEGLRGSNAFANNNCDYCLPQDKELEFYINMDMMGMSWPAHKSNGDPFPYHAWSGPDEDPEVQDVEITSVLEHVHFDILNAPRDLRIDGTYGAGCDQHWDEHADLVFDVHEDTFGRSDHVTFRNLGAQTIFHLGAYDADYSAYHSPSDTLDNMVAEVGGQEELERSMEFVMWAAMLEFIIADQTPEIRNMNA
;
A
#
# COMPACT_ATOMS: atom_id res chain seq x y z
N MET A 1 -57.82 -54.24 -9.65
CA MET A 1 -56.62 -55.04 -9.36
C MET A 1 -56.06 -54.52 -8.02
N PHE A 2 -56.69 -54.90 -6.90
CA PHE A 2 -56.17 -55.83 -5.86
C PHE A 2 -54.70 -55.55 -5.46
N CYS A 3 -54.39 -54.93 -4.30
CA CYS A 3 -54.44 -55.36 -2.88
C CYS A 3 -53.19 -56.15 -2.40
N PHE A 4 -52.47 -55.56 -1.44
CA PHE A 4 -51.70 -56.13 -0.29
C PHE A 4 -50.88 -57.45 -0.38
N SER A 5 -49.63 -57.33 0.11
CA SER A 5 -48.98 -58.17 1.16
C SER A 5 -48.34 -59.54 0.87
N GLN A 6 -47.20 -59.72 1.55
CA GLN A 6 -46.61 -60.93 2.15
C GLN A 6 -45.50 -61.71 1.41
N SER A 7 -44.31 -61.62 2.01
CA SER A 7 -43.58 -62.71 2.67
C SER A 7 -42.76 -63.76 1.90
N HIS A 8 -41.62 -64.05 2.55
CA HIS A 8 -40.90 -65.32 2.66
C HIS A 8 -39.75 -65.61 1.68
N HIS A 9 -38.53 -65.28 2.16
CA HIS A 9 -37.39 -66.16 2.01
C HIS A 9 -37.28 -67.09 3.22
N ILE A 10 -37.39 -68.40 2.96
CA ILE A 10 -36.89 -69.48 3.83
C ILE A 10 -35.72 -70.10 3.07
N LEU A 11 -34.53 -70.09 3.66
CA LEU A 11 -33.49 -71.06 3.35
C LEU A 11 -32.93 -71.63 4.65
N ASN A 12 -32.64 -72.92 4.55
CA ASN A 12 -32.55 -73.88 5.62
C ASN A 12 -31.26 -73.76 6.45
N LYS A 13 -31.47 -73.98 7.75
CA LYS A 13 -30.60 -74.62 8.74
C LYS A 13 -29.34 -75.33 8.23
N SER A 14 -28.23 -75.01 8.88
CA SER A 14 -27.27 -76.02 9.38
C SER A 14 -26.68 -75.50 10.69
N GLY A 15 -27.03 -76.19 11.79
CA GLY A 15 -26.57 -75.85 13.13
C GLY A 15 -25.12 -76.26 13.38
N ILE A 16 -24.41 -75.43 14.13
CA ILE A 16 -23.19 -75.82 14.85
C ILE A 16 -23.32 -75.35 16.30
N CYS A 17 -22.87 -76.23 17.16
CA CYS A 17 -23.06 -76.33 18.60
C CYS A 17 -22.54 -75.11 19.39
N ALA A 18 -23.43 -74.33 20.00
CA ALA A 18 -23.05 -73.29 20.96
C ALA A 18 -22.86 -73.89 22.36
N LYS A 19 -21.61 -73.91 22.81
CA LYS A 19 -21.21 -74.19 24.20
C LYS A 19 -21.97 -73.23 25.12
N ARG A 20 -22.79 -73.77 26.02
CA ARG A 20 -23.58 -73.00 26.99
C ARG A 20 -22.62 -72.36 28.01
N MET A 21 -22.20 -71.13 27.74
CA MET A 21 -21.41 -70.33 28.68
C MET A 21 -22.27 -70.05 29.91
N ASN A 22 -21.74 -70.35 31.10
CA ASN A 22 -22.48 -70.30 32.36
C ASN A 22 -22.91 -68.85 32.63
N ARG A 23 -24.22 -68.55 32.53
CA ARG A 23 -24.76 -67.17 32.61
C ARG A 23 -24.34 -66.43 33.88
N GLN A 24 -24.02 -67.16 34.95
CA GLN A 24 -23.50 -66.58 36.19
C GLN A 24 -22.06 -66.08 36.08
N LEU A 25 -21.19 -66.75 35.33
CA LEU A 25 -19.83 -66.27 35.06
C LEU A 25 -19.85 -65.05 34.12
N SER A 26 -20.72 -65.05 33.12
CA SER A 26 -20.88 -63.89 32.24
C SER A 26 -21.44 -62.67 32.97
N ALA A 27 -22.38 -62.87 33.90
CA ALA A 27 -22.90 -61.80 34.75
C ALA A 27 -21.82 -61.24 35.68
N LEU A 28 -21.02 -62.11 36.33
CA LEU A 28 -19.92 -61.67 37.19
C LEU A 28 -18.84 -60.91 36.42
N LEU A 29 -18.52 -61.34 35.20
CA LEU A 29 -17.55 -60.66 34.34
C LEU A 29 -18.04 -59.28 33.92
N LEU A 30 -19.33 -59.16 33.56
CA LEU A 30 -19.97 -57.88 33.22
C LEU A 30 -20.05 -56.95 34.41
N THR A 31 -20.38 -57.46 35.60
CA THR A 31 -20.41 -56.65 36.82
C THR A 31 -19.01 -56.14 37.18
N VAL A 32 -17.97 -56.98 37.08
CA VAL A 32 -16.58 -56.55 37.27
C VAL A 32 -16.18 -55.49 36.22
N LEU A 33 -16.56 -55.66 34.94
CA LEU A 33 -16.32 -54.67 33.91
C LEU A 33 -16.98 -53.32 34.21
N PHE A 34 -18.21 -53.32 34.72
CA PHE A 34 -18.93 -52.10 35.12
C PHE A 34 -18.35 -51.44 36.39
N PHE A 35 -17.69 -52.20 37.26
CA PHE A 35 -16.99 -51.65 38.44
C PHE A 35 -15.57 -51.17 38.13
N VAL A 36 -14.91 -51.71 37.09
CA VAL A 36 -13.56 -51.31 36.66
C VAL A 36 -13.59 -50.15 35.66
N ALA A 37 -14.67 -50.00 34.87
CA ALA A 37 -14.82 -48.89 33.92
C ALA A 37 -14.70 -47.47 34.52
N PRO A 38 -15.23 -47.15 35.72
CA PRO A 38 -15.02 -45.84 36.35
C PRO A 38 -13.67 -45.72 37.08
N LEU A 39 -12.91 -46.82 37.24
CA LEU A 39 -11.54 -46.82 37.76
C LEU A 39 -10.48 -46.68 36.65
N ALA A 40 -10.88 -46.82 35.39
CA ALA A 40 -10.11 -46.39 34.22
C ALA A 40 -10.32 -44.88 33.97
N GLY A 41 -10.32 -44.10 35.05
CA GLY A 41 -10.17 -42.65 34.95
C GLY A 41 -8.88 -42.34 34.20
N CYS A 42 -8.98 -41.39 33.28
CA CYS A 42 -7.90 -40.86 32.46
C CYS A 42 -6.63 -40.65 33.32
N PHE A 43 -5.69 -41.58 33.24
CA PHE A 43 -4.33 -41.38 33.72
C PHE A 43 -3.54 -40.85 32.53
N GLY A 44 -3.48 -39.52 32.44
CA GLY A 44 -2.75 -38.83 31.38
C GLY A 44 -3.48 -37.60 30.81
N ASP A 45 -4.12 -36.79 31.64
CA ASP A 45 -3.99 -35.34 31.40
C ASP A 45 -2.72 -34.95 32.15
N GLU A 46 -1.56 -35.13 31.51
CA GLU A 46 -0.48 -34.20 31.80
C GLU A 46 -1.09 -32.84 31.46
N GLU A 47 -1.32 -31.99 32.46
CA GLU A 47 -1.58 -30.58 32.22
C GLU A 47 -0.44 -30.12 31.32
N LYS A 48 -0.68 -30.03 30.00
CA LYS A 48 0.28 -29.45 29.08
C LYS A 48 0.59 -28.07 29.66
N GLU A 49 1.86 -27.82 29.97
CA GLU A 49 2.28 -26.51 30.43
C GLU A 49 1.78 -25.47 29.41
N SER A 50 1.17 -24.40 29.92
CA SER A 50 0.66 -23.33 29.09
C SER A 50 1.80 -22.77 28.25
N VAL A 51 1.57 -22.64 26.95
CA VAL A 51 2.55 -22.03 26.05
C VAL A 51 2.91 -20.61 26.50
N VAL A 52 4.21 -20.28 26.48
CA VAL A 52 4.75 -18.96 26.83
C VAL A 52 5.52 -18.42 25.63
N ALA A 53 4.94 -17.45 24.94
CA ALA A 53 5.50 -16.85 23.73
C ALA A 53 6.91 -16.29 23.98
N ALA A 54 7.19 -15.72 25.15
CA ALA A 54 8.50 -15.16 25.51
C ALA A 54 9.66 -16.20 25.49
N ASP A 55 9.36 -17.50 25.52
CA ASP A 55 10.37 -18.55 25.39
C ASP A 55 10.88 -18.72 23.94
N SER A 56 10.18 -18.15 22.96
CA SER A 56 10.44 -18.38 21.53
C SER A 56 10.30 -17.14 20.65
N LEU A 57 9.59 -16.11 21.09
CA LEU A 57 9.40 -14.84 20.39
C LEU A 57 10.13 -13.74 21.16
N GLN A 58 10.91 -12.95 20.44
CA GLN A 58 11.49 -11.70 20.92
C GLN A 58 11.17 -10.57 19.94
N ILE A 59 10.98 -9.37 20.47
CA ILE A 59 10.81 -8.12 19.71
C ILE A 59 11.87 -7.15 20.22
N ASP A 60 12.63 -6.53 19.32
CA ASP A 60 13.79 -5.69 19.62
C ASP A 60 14.75 -6.35 20.64
N PHE A 61 14.95 -7.66 20.50
CA PHE A 61 15.84 -8.48 21.35
C PHE A 61 15.43 -8.58 22.82
N VAL A 62 14.17 -8.24 23.15
CA VAL A 62 13.59 -8.41 24.48
C VAL A 62 12.32 -9.27 24.42
N ASN A 63 11.81 -9.69 25.59
CA ASN A 63 10.54 -10.38 25.66
C ASN A 63 9.42 -9.46 25.13
N PRO A 64 8.39 -10.00 24.46
CA PRO A 64 7.32 -9.18 23.87
C PRO A 64 6.58 -8.30 24.88
N GLU A 65 6.46 -8.75 26.12
CA GLU A 65 5.84 -8.03 27.24
C GLU A 65 6.68 -6.84 27.77
N ASP A 66 7.98 -6.85 27.50
CA ASP A 66 8.94 -5.80 27.85
C ASP A 66 9.29 -4.91 26.65
N ALA A 67 8.89 -5.31 25.44
CA ALA A 67 9.12 -4.54 24.22
C ALA A 67 8.25 -3.28 24.19
N ILE A 68 8.75 -2.23 23.53
CA ILE A 68 8.00 -1.00 23.26
C ILE A 68 8.14 -0.69 21.79
N MET A 69 7.10 -1.00 21.03
CA MET A 69 7.02 -0.63 19.62
C MET A 69 6.73 0.86 19.47
N ARG A 70 7.20 1.44 18.38
CA ARG A 70 7.01 2.83 17.98
C ARG A 70 6.21 2.84 16.68
N SER A 71 5.08 3.55 16.68
CA SER A 71 4.17 3.56 15.53
C SER A 71 4.87 4.09 14.28
N GLY A 72 4.66 3.41 13.14
CA GLY A 72 5.27 3.80 11.87
C GLY A 72 6.76 3.44 11.72
N GLU A 73 7.39 2.77 12.69
CA GLU A 73 8.80 2.36 12.63
C GLU A 73 8.96 0.84 12.46
N PHE A 74 10.09 0.41 11.88
CA PHE A 74 10.46 -1.01 11.85
C PHE A 74 10.97 -1.48 13.22
N HIS A 75 10.51 -2.67 13.62
CA HIS A 75 10.96 -3.38 14.81
C HIS A 75 11.42 -4.78 14.43
N ASP A 76 12.58 -5.20 14.95
CA ASP A 76 13.10 -6.53 14.64
C ASP A 76 12.38 -7.58 15.50
N PHE A 77 12.03 -8.73 14.92
CA PHE A 77 11.58 -9.88 15.69
C PHE A 77 12.44 -11.11 15.41
N THR A 78 12.55 -11.96 16.43
CA THR A 78 13.15 -13.29 16.32
C THR A 78 12.13 -14.32 16.80
N LEU A 79 11.87 -15.32 15.97
CA LEU A 79 10.97 -16.43 16.28
C LEU A 79 11.75 -17.73 16.20
N GLU A 80 11.95 -18.39 17.33
CA GLU A 80 12.66 -19.67 17.46
C GLU A 80 11.70 -20.85 17.60
N GLY A 81 12.16 -22.05 17.21
CA GLY A 81 11.45 -23.31 17.40
C GLY A 81 10.67 -23.75 16.16
N LYS A 82 11.09 -24.86 15.54
CA LYS A 82 10.44 -25.43 14.35
C LYS A 82 8.95 -25.66 14.59
N GLY A 83 8.10 -25.13 13.71
CA GLY A 83 6.65 -25.26 13.79
C GLY A 83 5.97 -24.18 14.63
N ASN A 84 6.72 -23.37 15.37
CA ASN A 84 6.17 -22.17 16.00
C ASN A 84 5.76 -21.17 14.92
N ALA A 85 4.72 -20.39 15.20
CA ALA A 85 4.20 -19.40 14.29
C ALA A 85 3.79 -18.12 15.02
N ILE A 86 3.78 -17.01 14.28
CA ILE A 86 3.12 -15.78 14.69
C ILE A 86 2.11 -15.35 13.63
N THR A 87 1.03 -14.73 14.08
CA THR A 87 0.06 -14.04 13.23
C THR A 87 -0.20 -12.65 13.81
N THR A 88 -0.36 -11.66 12.94
CA THR A 88 -0.61 -10.27 13.31
C THR A 88 -1.90 -9.73 12.69
N ASP A 89 -2.39 -8.62 13.22
CA ASP A 89 -3.48 -7.85 12.61
C ASP A 89 -3.01 -7.16 11.31
N SER A 90 -3.94 -6.72 10.48
CA SER A 90 -3.67 -6.12 9.15
C SER A 90 -2.85 -4.84 9.19
N ASP A 91 -2.92 -4.08 10.29
CA ASP A 91 -2.16 -2.86 10.52
C ASP A 91 -0.78 -3.08 11.17
N VAL A 92 -0.39 -4.35 11.34
CA VAL A 92 0.93 -4.78 11.80
C VAL A 92 1.53 -5.69 10.72
N LEU A 93 2.25 -5.08 9.78
CA LEU A 93 2.85 -5.76 8.64
C LEU A 93 4.06 -6.58 9.08
N ILE A 94 4.24 -7.76 8.46
CA ILE A 94 5.39 -8.63 8.68
C ILE A 94 6.29 -8.60 7.45
N PHE A 95 7.59 -8.45 7.66
CA PHE A 95 8.61 -8.50 6.62
C PHE A 95 9.65 -9.59 6.91
N ILE A 96 9.93 -10.44 5.93
CA ILE A 96 11.00 -11.43 5.98
C ILE A 96 12.01 -11.12 4.88
N ASN A 97 13.28 -10.88 5.26
CA ASN A 97 14.34 -10.49 4.33
C ASN A 97 13.94 -9.29 3.43
N GLY A 98 13.23 -8.31 3.99
CA GLY A 98 12.77 -7.11 3.29
C GLY A 98 11.53 -7.32 2.40
N THR A 99 10.93 -8.51 2.35
CA THR A 99 9.69 -8.77 1.60
C THR A 99 8.50 -8.85 2.54
N TYR A 100 7.42 -8.16 2.16
CA TYR A 100 6.16 -8.19 2.87
C TYR A 100 5.50 -9.58 2.82
N VAL A 101 4.86 -9.98 3.91
CA VAL A 101 4.15 -11.25 4.04
C VAL A 101 2.64 -10.99 4.08
N GLU A 102 1.99 -11.11 2.92
CA GLU A 102 0.56 -10.87 2.72
C GLU A 102 -0.34 -11.68 3.66
N SER A 103 0.06 -12.90 4.03
CA SER A 103 -0.72 -13.75 4.94
C SER A 103 -0.79 -13.23 6.38
N HIS A 104 -0.01 -12.18 6.73
CA HIS A 104 0.20 -11.72 8.10
C HIS A 104 0.56 -12.86 9.06
N SER A 105 1.18 -13.93 8.55
CA SER A 105 1.47 -15.13 9.33
C SER A 105 2.77 -15.78 8.87
N VAL A 106 3.63 -16.11 9.83
CA VAL A 106 4.95 -16.70 9.60
C VAL A 106 5.10 -17.94 10.45
N ILE A 107 5.57 -19.04 9.86
CA ILE A 107 5.87 -20.31 10.53
C ILE A 107 7.37 -20.58 10.44
N VAL A 108 7.98 -21.01 11.53
CA VAL A 108 9.39 -21.42 11.56
C VAL A 108 9.54 -22.78 10.88
N GLU A 109 10.09 -22.79 9.67
CA GLU A 109 10.31 -24.05 8.94
C GLU A 109 11.51 -24.85 9.46
N ASP A 110 12.58 -24.16 9.88
CA ASP A 110 13.84 -24.78 10.29
C ASP A 110 14.09 -24.64 11.80
N ASN A 111 14.81 -23.61 12.24
CA ASN A 111 15.14 -23.41 13.65
C ASN A 111 14.75 -22.02 14.16
N THR A 112 15.02 -20.99 13.35
CA THR A 112 14.78 -19.60 13.72
C THR A 112 14.40 -18.82 12.47
N VAL A 113 13.41 -17.94 12.60
CA VAL A 113 13.08 -16.91 11.63
C VAL A 113 13.45 -15.56 12.21
N PHE A 114 14.09 -14.73 11.39
CA PHE A 114 14.32 -13.32 11.67
C PHE A 114 13.46 -12.51 10.71
N GLY A 115 12.83 -11.47 11.22
CA GLY A 115 12.02 -10.58 10.40
C GLY A 115 11.84 -9.24 11.07
N GLN A 116 11.00 -8.42 10.46
CA GLN A 116 10.65 -7.10 10.96
C GLN A 116 9.13 -6.95 11.01
N LEU A 117 8.66 -6.21 11.99
CA LEU A 117 7.29 -5.74 12.10
C LEU A 117 7.27 -4.25 11.76
N LEU A 118 6.26 -3.81 11.02
CA LEU A 118 5.99 -2.41 10.75
C LEU A 118 4.53 -2.13 11.07
N THR A 119 4.29 -1.19 11.97
CA THR A 119 2.94 -0.69 12.25
C THR A 119 2.64 0.55 11.43
N THR A 120 1.37 0.87 11.27
CA THR A 120 1.00 2.20 10.75
C THR A 120 1.19 3.29 11.82
N PRO A 121 1.24 4.58 11.46
CA PRO A 121 1.23 5.68 12.44
C PRO A 121 -0.03 5.70 13.30
N TYR A 122 -1.11 5.07 12.81
CA TYR A 122 -2.45 5.09 13.42
C TYR A 122 -2.73 3.86 14.29
N THR A 123 -1.83 2.87 14.30
CA THR A 123 -1.95 1.67 15.13
C THR A 123 -1.91 2.06 16.61
N SER A 124 -2.92 1.64 17.35
CA SER A 124 -3.09 1.99 18.78
C SER A 124 -2.89 0.81 19.72
N GLU A 125 -3.01 -0.42 19.20
CA GLU A 125 -2.80 -1.66 19.94
C GLU A 125 -2.08 -2.64 19.01
N VAL A 126 -1.13 -3.41 19.55
CA VAL A 126 -0.45 -4.48 18.82
C VAL A 126 -0.73 -5.79 19.51
N ASN A 127 -1.46 -6.67 18.84
CA ASN A 127 -1.73 -8.02 19.30
C ASN A 127 -1.06 -9.02 18.36
N ILE A 128 -0.20 -9.88 18.90
CA ILE A 128 0.46 -10.94 18.15
C ILE A 128 -0.06 -12.28 18.67
N GLU A 129 -0.66 -13.08 17.80
CA GLU A 129 -1.02 -14.45 18.13
C GLU A 129 0.19 -15.36 17.91
N PHE A 130 0.77 -15.86 19.01
CA PHE A 130 1.80 -16.89 18.97
C PHE A 130 1.14 -18.27 19.00
N MET A 131 1.62 -19.18 18.15
CA MET A 131 1.25 -20.60 18.15
C MET A 131 2.49 -21.47 18.29
N SER A 132 2.50 -22.41 19.23
CA SER A 132 3.57 -23.42 19.35
C SER A 132 3.44 -24.56 18.34
N ASP A 133 4.52 -25.31 18.16
CA ASP A 133 4.60 -26.50 17.31
C ASP A 133 3.55 -27.59 17.62
N ASP A 134 3.04 -27.64 18.86
CA ASP A 134 1.99 -28.54 19.33
C ASP A 134 0.56 -27.97 19.20
N GLY A 135 0.42 -26.77 18.63
CA GLY A 135 -0.83 -26.11 18.29
C GLY A 135 -1.50 -25.32 19.43
N GLN A 136 -0.81 -25.09 20.55
CA GLN A 136 -1.32 -24.19 21.59
C GLN A 136 -1.09 -22.74 21.17
N THR A 137 -2.03 -21.85 21.50
CA THR A 137 -1.93 -20.43 21.16
C THR A 137 -1.88 -19.53 22.39
N GLN A 138 -1.20 -18.40 22.26
CA GLN A 138 -1.20 -17.30 23.22
C GLN A 138 -1.25 -15.97 22.46
N SER A 139 -2.21 -15.12 22.82
CA SER A 139 -2.21 -13.73 22.37
C SER A 139 -1.29 -12.89 23.25
N VAL A 140 -0.42 -12.13 22.61
CA VAL A 140 0.60 -11.28 23.23
C VAL A 140 0.29 -9.84 22.87
N SER A 141 -0.02 -9.03 23.88
CA SER A 141 -0.19 -7.59 23.69
C SER A 141 1.15 -6.90 23.87
N VAL A 142 1.61 -6.22 22.84
CA VAL A 142 2.90 -5.51 22.81
C VAL A 142 2.63 -4.01 23.02
N PRO A 143 3.23 -3.37 24.04
CA PRO A 143 3.12 -1.92 24.21
C PRO A 143 3.57 -1.15 22.97
N ILE A 144 2.79 -0.14 22.58
CA ILE A 144 3.12 0.78 21.48
C ILE A 144 3.10 2.23 21.96
N THR A 145 4.01 3.05 21.44
CA THR A 145 4.08 4.50 21.65
C THR A 145 4.22 5.23 20.32
N GLU A 146 4.06 6.55 20.32
CA GLU A 146 4.34 7.37 19.14
C GLU A 146 5.78 7.18 18.66
N GLY A 147 5.95 6.93 17.36
CA GLY A 147 7.23 6.84 16.68
C GLY A 147 7.50 8.02 15.75
N THR A 148 8.58 7.92 14.98
CA THR A 148 8.82 8.74 13.79
C THR A 148 8.58 7.87 12.56
N PRO A 149 7.40 7.96 11.92
CA PRO A 149 7.05 7.07 10.83
C PRO A 149 8.07 7.08 9.69
N ILE A 150 8.30 5.91 9.08
CA ILE A 150 9.30 5.73 8.01
C ILE A 150 9.07 6.63 6.80
N VAL A 151 7.85 7.13 6.62
CA VAL A 151 7.49 8.29 5.78
C VAL A 151 6.54 9.13 6.63
N ASN A 152 6.79 10.42 6.78
CA ASN A 152 6.01 11.29 7.67
C ASN A 152 5.85 12.70 7.11
N GLY A 153 4.83 13.39 7.59
CA GLY A 153 4.46 14.73 7.15
C GLY A 153 5.54 15.79 7.41
N GLU A 154 6.22 15.72 8.56
CA GLU A 154 7.27 16.66 8.96
C GLU A 154 8.45 16.63 7.98
N GLU A 155 8.97 15.44 7.66
CA GLU A 155 10.06 15.29 6.68
C GLU A 155 9.64 15.71 5.28
N TRP A 156 8.39 15.44 4.89
CA TRP A 156 7.84 15.95 3.62
C TRP A 156 7.84 17.48 3.62
N PHE A 157 7.37 18.11 4.71
CA PHE A 157 7.29 19.56 4.83
C PHE A 157 8.68 20.21 4.77
N GLU A 158 9.65 19.68 5.52
CA GLU A 158 11.04 20.14 5.46
C GLU A 158 11.63 20.03 4.04
N LYS A 159 11.30 18.94 3.32
CA LYS A 159 11.82 18.70 1.97
C LYS A 159 11.20 19.65 0.95
N ILE A 160 9.89 19.84 0.97
CA ILE A 160 9.22 20.77 0.06
C ILE A 160 9.65 22.21 0.33
N ASP A 161 9.76 22.63 1.61
CA ASP A 161 10.28 23.95 1.96
C ASP A 161 11.71 24.14 1.42
N PHE A 162 12.60 23.15 1.59
CA PHE A 162 13.93 23.24 1.00
C PHE A 162 13.87 23.38 -0.53
N ILE A 163 13.00 22.64 -1.21
CA ILE A 163 12.89 22.66 -2.67
C ILE A 163 12.36 24.01 -3.17
N THR A 164 11.33 24.56 -2.53
CA THR A 164 10.65 25.79 -2.97
C THR A 164 11.34 27.07 -2.48
N SER A 165 12.04 27.03 -1.34
CA SER A 165 12.70 28.20 -0.76
C SER A 165 13.89 28.67 -1.60
N VAL A 166 13.98 30.00 -1.81
CA VAL A 166 15.09 30.65 -2.52
C VAL A 166 15.85 31.58 -1.57
N CYS A 167 17.12 31.26 -1.32
CA CYS A 167 17.98 32.08 -0.47
C CYS A 167 19.45 32.09 -0.90
N THR A 168 20.26 32.96 -0.30
CA THR A 168 21.68 33.11 -0.66
C THR A 168 22.55 31.96 -0.18
N ASP A 169 22.15 31.27 0.89
CA ASP A 169 22.84 30.09 1.43
C ASP A 169 22.21 28.82 0.86
N THR A 170 22.76 28.31 -0.24
CA THR A 170 22.22 27.15 -0.97
C THR A 170 22.32 25.83 -0.20
N THR A 171 22.90 25.83 1.01
CA THR A 171 22.85 24.67 1.92
C THR A 171 21.57 24.62 2.74
N LYS A 172 20.83 25.74 2.80
CA LYS A 172 19.58 25.89 3.56
C LYS A 172 18.35 25.99 2.68
N CYS A 173 18.52 26.38 1.41
CA CYS A 173 17.44 26.42 0.45
C CYS A 173 17.93 25.92 -0.90
N GLY A 174 17.17 25.00 -1.49
CA GLY A 174 17.43 24.37 -2.78
C GLY A 174 17.09 25.27 -3.95
N GLY A 175 15.97 26.01 -3.88
CA GLY A 175 15.53 26.93 -4.93
C GLY A 175 15.30 26.23 -6.28
N TYR A 176 14.67 25.06 -6.25
CA TYR A 176 14.29 24.27 -7.43
C TYR A 176 12.87 24.65 -7.89
N VAL A 177 12.72 25.94 -8.19
CA VAL A 177 11.49 26.62 -8.64
C VAL A 177 11.60 27.00 -10.12
N ASN A 178 10.51 27.45 -10.76
CA ASN A 178 10.44 27.76 -12.20
C ASN A 178 10.81 26.57 -13.09
N ARG A 179 10.46 25.36 -12.67
CA ARG A 179 10.72 24.11 -13.38
C ARG A 179 9.60 23.77 -14.36
N TRP A 180 9.11 24.76 -15.11
CA TRP A 180 8.21 24.49 -16.23
C TRP A 180 9.00 23.92 -17.40
N MET A 181 8.42 22.98 -18.15
CA MET A 181 9.17 22.33 -19.22
C MET A 181 8.94 22.99 -20.59
N GLY A 182 10.01 23.59 -21.09
CA GLY A 182 10.17 24.04 -22.47
C GLY A 182 11.66 24.06 -22.82
N ALA A 183 11.98 23.90 -24.12
CA ALA A 183 13.34 23.64 -24.60
C ALA A 183 14.44 24.51 -23.91
N GLY A 184 15.36 23.86 -23.18
CA GLY A 184 16.55 24.48 -22.58
C GLY A 184 16.36 25.21 -21.24
N ASN A 185 15.32 24.91 -20.45
CA ASN A 185 15.15 25.52 -19.12
C ASN A 185 16.23 25.05 -18.11
N GLY A 186 17.19 25.92 -17.81
CA GLY A 186 18.27 25.62 -16.85
C GLY A 186 17.82 25.44 -15.40
N PHE A 187 16.67 25.97 -14.97
CA PHE A 187 16.11 25.70 -13.65
C PHE A 187 15.60 24.26 -13.56
N TYR A 188 14.95 23.80 -14.61
CA TYR A 188 14.48 22.42 -14.74
C TYR A 188 15.65 21.43 -14.71
N GLU A 189 16.67 21.64 -15.54
CA GLU A 189 17.82 20.74 -15.60
C GLU A 189 18.57 20.68 -14.27
N ARG A 190 18.67 21.82 -13.57
CA ARG A 190 19.26 21.86 -12.22
C ARG A 190 18.44 21.03 -11.21
N ALA A 191 17.12 21.09 -11.28
CA ALA A 191 16.24 20.30 -10.43
C ALA A 191 16.36 18.80 -10.73
N ALA A 192 16.31 18.42 -12.02
CA ALA A 192 16.47 17.04 -12.46
C ALA A 192 17.78 16.40 -11.96
N GLU A 193 18.90 17.12 -12.02
CA GLU A 193 20.19 16.63 -11.51
C GLU A 193 20.19 16.46 -9.97
N TYR A 194 19.52 17.35 -9.24
CA TYR A 194 19.38 17.21 -7.79
C TYR A 194 18.54 15.99 -7.42
N PHE A 195 17.38 15.82 -8.07
CA PHE A 195 16.50 14.67 -7.82
C PHE A 195 17.17 13.36 -8.22
N LYS A 196 17.87 13.33 -9.36
CA LYS A 196 18.72 12.19 -9.73
C LYS A 196 19.73 11.83 -8.65
N GLY A 197 20.46 12.82 -8.13
CA GLY A 197 21.44 12.61 -7.07
C GLY A 197 20.84 12.05 -5.78
N HIS A 198 19.58 12.37 -5.47
CA HIS A 198 18.84 11.78 -4.34
C HIS A 198 18.62 10.28 -4.55
N PHE A 199 18.08 9.86 -5.69
CA PHE A 199 17.85 8.44 -5.98
C PHE A 199 19.17 7.64 -6.07
N GLU A 200 20.21 8.18 -6.73
CA GLU A 200 21.53 7.52 -6.79
C GLU A 200 22.17 7.39 -5.40
N GLY A 201 21.99 8.39 -4.53
CA GLY A 201 22.48 8.37 -3.16
C GLY A 201 21.85 7.26 -2.31
N LEU A 202 20.65 6.81 -2.68
CA LEU A 202 19.93 5.70 -2.07
C LEU A 202 20.22 4.35 -2.74
N GLY A 203 21.03 4.33 -3.81
CA GLY A 203 21.46 3.11 -4.48
C GLY A 203 20.60 2.66 -5.68
N TYR A 204 19.64 3.48 -6.13
CA TYR A 204 18.85 3.19 -7.32
C TYR A 204 19.66 3.36 -8.61
N GLU A 205 19.40 2.52 -9.60
CA GLU A 205 19.93 2.73 -10.95
C GLU A 205 19.14 3.86 -11.63
N THR A 206 19.71 5.07 -11.62
CA THR A 206 18.97 6.28 -11.99
C THR A 206 19.43 6.87 -13.32
N HIS A 207 18.47 7.15 -14.19
CA HIS A 207 18.69 7.66 -15.55
C HIS A 207 17.97 8.99 -15.79
N LEU A 208 18.59 9.85 -16.60
CA LEU A 208 17.89 11.00 -17.20
C LEU A 208 17.41 10.61 -18.59
N LEU A 209 16.09 10.45 -18.76
CA LEU A 209 15.52 10.24 -20.07
C LEU A 209 15.28 11.58 -20.76
N ARG A 210 16.27 12.00 -21.54
CA ARG A 210 16.15 13.15 -22.42
C ARG A 210 15.53 12.75 -23.76
N VAL A 211 14.40 13.34 -24.09
CA VAL A 211 13.82 13.29 -25.43
C VAL A 211 14.01 14.66 -26.07
N THR A 212 14.60 14.69 -27.26
CA THR A 212 14.83 15.93 -28.02
C THR A 212 14.21 15.76 -29.40
N ASP A 213 13.15 16.50 -29.71
CA ASP A 213 12.42 16.28 -30.95
C ASP A 213 13.10 16.91 -32.18
N HIS A 214 13.24 16.13 -33.26
CA HIS A 214 13.50 16.64 -34.61
C HIS A 214 12.49 16.11 -35.65
N GLY A 215 11.35 15.54 -35.27
CA GLY A 215 10.39 14.99 -36.24
C GLY A 215 8.98 14.60 -35.77
N ASN A 216 8.69 14.57 -34.47
CA ASN A 216 7.36 14.37 -33.92
C ASN A 216 6.86 15.66 -33.22
N LEU A 217 6.25 16.54 -34.03
CA LEU A 217 5.63 17.79 -33.56
C LEU A 217 4.58 17.62 -32.44
N ALA A 218 4.14 16.39 -32.15
CA ALA A 218 3.22 16.10 -31.05
C ALA A 218 3.91 15.82 -29.69
N GLN A 219 5.23 15.58 -29.66
CA GLN A 219 5.99 15.24 -28.44
C GLN A 219 7.35 16.00 -28.42
N PRO A 220 7.35 17.30 -28.08
CA PRO A 220 8.57 18.10 -27.92
C PRO A 220 9.42 17.68 -26.71
N GLU A 221 10.53 18.39 -26.50
CA GLU A 221 11.58 18.05 -25.55
C GLU A 221 11.07 17.74 -24.13
N SER A 222 11.52 16.62 -23.54
CA SER A 222 11.25 16.22 -22.15
C SER A 222 12.52 15.68 -21.48
N LEU A 223 12.56 15.71 -20.15
CA LEU A 223 13.69 15.26 -19.35
C LEU A 223 13.19 14.58 -18.06
N ASN A 224 12.90 13.29 -18.10
CA ASN A 224 12.46 12.56 -16.91
C ASN A 224 13.65 12.18 -16.02
N VAL A 225 13.40 11.98 -14.73
CA VAL A 225 14.28 11.21 -13.83
C VAL A 225 13.62 9.86 -13.57
N ILE A 226 14.31 8.77 -13.84
CA ILE A 226 13.79 7.42 -13.65
C ILE A 226 14.77 6.65 -12.77
N ALA A 227 14.30 6.14 -11.64
CA ALA A 227 15.08 5.38 -10.67
C ALA A 227 14.60 3.93 -10.65
N TRP A 228 15.43 3.01 -11.12
CA TRP A 228 15.14 1.59 -11.17
C TRP A 228 15.68 0.85 -9.94
N LYS A 229 14.91 -0.13 -9.47
CA LYS A 229 15.28 -1.10 -8.45
C LYS A 229 14.90 -2.49 -8.95
N GLN A 230 15.86 -3.41 -8.92
CA GLN A 230 15.66 -4.77 -9.42
C GLN A 230 14.75 -5.58 -8.48
N GLY A 231 13.79 -6.29 -9.07
CA GLY A 231 12.92 -7.27 -8.40
C GLY A 231 13.46 -8.69 -8.46
N ARG A 232 12.71 -9.66 -7.92
CA ARG A 232 13.05 -11.09 -7.97
C ARG A 232 12.60 -11.78 -9.25
N ASN A 233 11.50 -11.31 -9.83
CA ASN A 233 10.87 -11.85 -11.02
C ASN A 233 11.27 -11.02 -12.24
N ASP A 234 12.07 -11.61 -13.12
CA ASP A 234 12.56 -10.96 -14.32
C ASP A 234 11.46 -10.72 -15.39
N ASN A 235 10.21 -11.17 -15.20
CA ASN A 235 9.14 -11.09 -16.21
C ASN A 235 8.15 -9.94 -16.01
N CYS A 236 8.22 -9.21 -14.90
CA CYS A 236 7.27 -8.15 -14.58
C CYS A 236 7.97 -6.85 -14.18
N VAL A 237 7.25 -5.75 -14.38
CA VAL A 237 7.60 -4.40 -13.93
C VAL A 237 6.39 -3.75 -13.27
N GLN A 238 6.65 -2.88 -12.31
CA GLN A 238 5.67 -2.05 -11.63
C GLN A 238 6.28 -0.68 -11.35
N GLY A 239 5.46 0.34 -11.10
CA GLY A 239 6.04 1.65 -10.80
C GLY A 239 5.15 2.62 -10.08
N MET A 240 5.79 3.71 -9.67
CA MET A 240 5.13 4.83 -9.01
C MET A 240 5.78 6.13 -9.49
N GLY A 241 5.01 7.19 -9.62
CA GLY A 241 5.56 8.47 -10.06
C GLY A 241 4.69 9.67 -9.77
N GLY A 242 5.28 10.84 -9.99
CA GLY A 242 4.63 12.13 -10.01
C GLY A 242 5.40 13.06 -10.93
N HIS A 243 4.75 14.02 -11.56
CA HIS A 243 5.47 14.94 -12.42
C HIS A 243 6.24 15.97 -11.61
N MET A 244 7.43 16.33 -12.11
CA MET A 244 8.28 17.34 -11.50
C MET A 244 8.32 18.64 -12.30
N ASP A 245 7.71 18.72 -13.48
CA ASP A 245 7.39 20.01 -14.07
C ASP A 245 6.27 20.72 -13.30
N ILE A 246 6.14 22.02 -13.60
CA ILE A 246 5.08 22.87 -13.06
C ILE A 246 4.48 23.69 -14.20
N ALA A 247 3.22 24.11 -14.04
CA ALA A 247 2.50 24.88 -15.04
C ALA A 247 3.32 26.02 -15.69
N PRO A 248 3.45 26.05 -17.03
CA PRO A 248 4.29 27.02 -17.71
C PRO A 248 3.75 28.46 -17.62
N PRO A 249 4.62 29.48 -17.64
CA PRO A 249 4.22 30.87 -17.62
C PRO A 249 3.22 31.22 -18.73
N GLY A 250 2.08 31.79 -18.36
CA GLY A 250 0.98 32.13 -19.26
C GLY A 250 0.03 30.97 -19.57
N GLY A 251 0.23 29.78 -18.97
CA GLY A 251 -0.67 28.64 -19.06
C GLY A 251 -2.01 28.87 -18.33
N PRO A 252 -3.12 28.32 -18.82
CA PRO A 252 -4.39 28.32 -18.07
C PRO A 252 -4.36 27.35 -16.88
N PRO A 253 -5.28 27.46 -15.91
CA PRO A 253 -6.19 28.58 -15.67
C PRO A 253 -5.55 29.82 -15.03
N GLY A 254 -4.47 29.66 -14.27
CA GLY A 254 -3.95 30.69 -13.35
C GLY A 254 -2.81 31.57 -13.87
N GLY A 255 -2.28 31.31 -15.07
CA GLY A 255 -1.17 32.06 -15.66
C GLY A 255 0.22 31.45 -15.44
N GLY A 256 0.28 30.19 -14.99
CA GLY A 256 1.52 29.46 -14.68
C GLY A 256 1.94 29.60 -13.22
N THR A 257 2.86 28.75 -12.79
CA THR A 257 3.29 28.62 -11.39
C THR A 257 4.76 29.02 -11.22
N TYR A 258 5.13 29.29 -9.97
CA TYR A 258 6.51 29.59 -9.59
C TYR A 258 7.10 28.46 -8.73
N GLU A 259 6.43 28.11 -7.63
CA GLU A 259 6.75 26.94 -6.80
C GLU A 259 6.09 25.68 -7.35
N GLY A 260 4.81 25.76 -7.71
CA GLY A 260 4.02 24.58 -8.06
C GLY A 260 3.96 23.65 -6.86
N ALA A 261 3.70 24.21 -5.67
CA ALA A 261 3.90 23.49 -4.41
C ALA A 261 2.94 22.31 -4.30
N TYR A 262 1.65 22.56 -4.55
CA TYR A 262 0.64 21.53 -4.65
C TYR A 262 0.78 20.76 -5.97
N ASP A 263 1.04 21.47 -7.07
CA ASP A 263 1.07 20.93 -8.43
C ASP A 263 2.43 21.17 -9.13
N ASN A 264 3.36 20.21 -9.11
CA ASN A 264 3.30 18.95 -8.34
C ASN A 264 4.60 18.71 -7.57
N THR A 265 5.07 19.74 -6.86
CA THR A 265 6.18 19.57 -5.91
C THR A 265 5.80 18.55 -4.84
N ALA A 266 4.53 18.54 -4.41
CA ALA A 266 4.02 17.61 -3.41
C ALA A 266 4.26 16.15 -3.77
N GLY A 267 3.84 15.72 -4.96
CA GLY A 267 4.08 14.36 -5.48
C GLY A 267 5.57 14.10 -5.73
N THR A 268 6.31 15.08 -6.27
CA THR A 268 7.76 14.96 -6.45
C THR A 268 8.48 14.64 -5.13
N VAL A 269 8.12 15.32 -4.03
CA VAL A 269 8.69 15.07 -2.71
C VAL A 269 8.27 13.73 -2.14
N ALA A 270 7.00 13.33 -2.31
CA ALA A 270 6.53 12.01 -1.90
C ALA A 270 7.37 10.91 -2.54
N MET A 271 7.63 10.99 -3.85
CA MET A 271 8.51 10.05 -4.56
C MET A 271 9.92 9.97 -3.99
N MET A 272 10.49 11.10 -3.55
CA MET A 272 11.80 11.12 -2.89
C MET A 272 11.78 10.39 -1.54
N LEU A 273 10.70 10.50 -0.77
CA LEU A 273 10.56 9.81 0.52
C LEU A 273 10.26 8.33 0.34
N TYR A 274 9.44 7.94 -0.64
CA TYR A 274 9.22 6.53 -0.98
C TYR A 274 10.50 5.85 -1.42
N ALA A 275 11.35 6.52 -2.20
CA ALA A 275 12.64 5.97 -2.55
C ALA A 275 13.48 5.62 -1.31
N ARG A 276 13.41 6.45 -0.25
CA ARG A 276 14.08 6.17 1.03
C ARG A 276 13.45 4.96 1.73
N ALA A 277 12.13 4.90 1.83
CA ALA A 277 11.42 3.80 2.48
C ALA A 277 11.61 2.46 1.77
N PHE A 278 11.65 2.46 0.44
CA PHE A 278 11.77 1.28 -0.40
C PHE A 278 13.21 0.79 -0.61
N ALA A 279 14.21 1.54 -0.17
CA ALA A 279 15.63 1.22 -0.41
C ALA A 279 15.99 -0.18 0.10
N ASP A 280 15.55 -0.52 1.32
CA ASP A 280 15.85 -1.79 1.99
C ASP A 280 14.77 -2.87 1.78
N LEU A 281 13.66 -2.54 1.10
CA LEU A 281 12.63 -3.52 0.76
C LEU A 281 13.04 -4.35 -0.46
N THR A 282 12.44 -5.53 -0.58
CA THR A 282 12.59 -6.43 -1.73
C THR A 282 11.23 -6.72 -2.33
N PHE A 283 11.08 -6.33 -3.59
CA PHE A 283 9.87 -6.49 -4.40
C PHE A 283 9.97 -7.71 -5.32
N GLU A 284 8.83 -8.24 -5.75
CA GLU A 284 8.78 -9.29 -6.76
C GLU A 284 9.08 -8.73 -8.16
N CYS A 285 8.48 -7.60 -8.55
CA CYS A 285 8.70 -7.02 -9.87
C CYS A 285 9.81 -5.96 -9.90
N ASP A 286 10.45 -5.81 -11.07
CA ASP A 286 11.35 -4.68 -11.31
C ASP A 286 10.57 -3.37 -11.11
N THR A 287 11.04 -2.53 -10.19
CA THR A 287 10.34 -1.34 -9.73
C THR A 287 10.98 -0.10 -10.31
N PHE A 288 10.18 0.78 -10.93
CA PHE A 288 10.60 2.13 -11.29
C PHE A 288 9.91 3.19 -10.43
N LEU A 289 10.68 4.12 -9.90
CA LEU A 289 10.20 5.38 -9.33
C LEU A 289 10.54 6.49 -10.31
N ALA A 290 9.54 7.28 -10.71
CA ALA A 290 9.73 8.25 -11.77
C ALA A 290 9.28 9.66 -11.40
N LEU A 291 10.07 10.63 -11.86
CA LEU A 291 9.69 12.03 -11.90
C LEU A 291 9.50 12.45 -13.35
N TRP A 292 8.25 12.69 -13.72
CA TRP A 292 7.87 12.97 -15.10
C TRP A 292 8.11 14.42 -15.48
N SER A 293 8.32 14.61 -16.77
CA SER A 293 8.48 15.91 -17.40
C SER A 293 7.33 16.17 -18.35
N SER A 294 6.94 17.43 -18.48
CA SER A 294 5.93 17.87 -19.44
C SER A 294 4.60 17.11 -19.31
N GLU A 295 4.18 16.85 -18.08
CA GLU A 295 2.80 16.46 -17.79
C GLU A 295 1.86 17.57 -18.24
N GLU A 296 2.20 18.80 -17.85
CA GLU A 296 1.44 20.04 -18.01
C GLU A 296 1.22 20.45 -19.47
N GLU A 297 2.05 19.89 -20.36
CA GLU A 297 1.95 20.10 -21.80
C GLU A 297 1.48 18.86 -22.57
N GLY A 298 0.93 17.87 -21.87
CA GLY A 298 0.23 16.71 -22.40
C GLY A 298 0.94 15.38 -22.18
N LEU A 299 1.29 15.06 -20.93
CA LEU A 299 1.82 13.74 -20.49
C LEU A 299 3.06 13.27 -21.27
N ARG A 300 3.89 14.19 -21.74
CA ARG A 300 4.92 13.87 -22.74
C ARG A 300 6.03 12.99 -22.18
N GLY A 301 6.41 13.24 -20.93
CA GLY A 301 7.45 12.51 -20.22
C GLY A 301 7.08 11.06 -19.98
N SER A 302 5.92 10.81 -19.34
CA SER A 302 5.41 9.46 -19.14
C SER A 302 5.21 8.73 -20.47
N ASN A 303 4.61 9.37 -21.48
CA ASN A 303 4.44 8.78 -22.81
C ASN A 303 5.77 8.41 -23.48
N ALA A 304 6.79 9.25 -23.33
CA ALA A 304 8.13 8.96 -23.85
C ALA A 304 8.75 7.73 -23.18
N PHE A 305 8.64 7.62 -21.86
CA PHE A 305 9.16 6.45 -21.13
C PHE A 305 8.42 5.17 -21.54
N ALA A 306 7.09 5.25 -21.64
CA ALA A 306 6.24 4.10 -21.90
C ALA A 306 6.34 3.57 -23.34
N ASN A 307 6.52 4.44 -24.33
CA ASN A 307 6.43 4.08 -25.75
C ASN A 307 7.76 4.07 -26.51
N ASN A 308 8.82 4.69 -25.99
CA ASN A 308 10.12 4.67 -26.67
C ASN A 308 10.87 3.36 -26.42
N ASN A 309 11.73 3.01 -27.37
CA ASN A 309 12.64 1.89 -27.23
C ASN A 309 14.02 2.39 -26.81
N CYS A 310 14.33 2.30 -25.51
CA CYS A 310 15.63 2.63 -24.93
C CYS A 310 15.96 1.70 -23.76
N ASP A 311 17.24 1.57 -23.41
CA ASP A 311 17.74 0.58 -22.42
C ASP A 311 17.18 0.77 -20.99
N TYR A 312 16.61 1.95 -20.70
CA TYR A 312 16.06 2.33 -19.39
C TYR A 312 14.63 2.89 -19.50
N CYS A 313 13.99 2.69 -20.66
CA CYS A 313 12.57 2.93 -20.90
C CYS A 313 11.74 1.74 -20.37
N LEU A 314 10.41 1.81 -20.45
CA LEU A 314 9.55 0.69 -20.10
C LEU A 314 9.89 -0.52 -20.99
N PRO A 315 10.36 -1.65 -20.42
CA PRO A 315 10.71 -2.83 -21.20
C PRO A 315 9.46 -3.43 -21.85
N GLN A 316 9.59 -3.80 -23.13
CA GLN A 316 8.47 -4.30 -23.94
C GLN A 316 8.31 -5.84 -23.86
N ASP A 317 9.24 -6.51 -23.18
CA ASP A 317 9.28 -7.96 -22.96
C ASP A 317 8.90 -8.36 -21.53
N LYS A 318 8.51 -7.39 -20.69
CA LYS A 318 7.99 -7.59 -19.34
C LYS A 318 6.57 -7.09 -19.23
N GLU A 319 5.78 -7.72 -18.38
CA GLU A 319 4.42 -7.27 -18.06
C GLU A 319 4.48 -6.05 -17.13
N LEU A 320 3.80 -4.96 -17.50
CA LEU A 320 3.55 -3.85 -16.58
C LEU A 320 2.28 -4.15 -15.78
N GLU A 321 2.45 -4.62 -14.54
CA GLU A 321 1.33 -5.07 -13.70
C GLU A 321 0.51 -3.88 -13.18
N PHE A 322 1.18 -2.92 -12.53
CA PHE A 322 0.51 -1.71 -12.04
C PHE A 322 1.39 -0.45 -12.02
N TYR A 323 0.71 0.70 -11.89
CA TYR A 323 1.34 2.01 -11.71
C TYR A 323 0.56 2.94 -10.76
N ILE A 324 1.22 3.52 -9.76
CA ILE A 324 0.61 4.50 -8.83
C ILE A 324 1.06 5.92 -9.16
N ASN A 325 0.12 6.86 -9.27
CA ASN A 325 0.38 8.25 -9.60
C ASN A 325 0.08 9.19 -8.43
N MET A 326 1.05 10.03 -8.12
CA MET A 326 1.00 11.03 -7.05
C MET A 326 0.94 12.42 -7.68
N ASP A 327 -0.23 13.02 -7.73
CA ASP A 327 -0.40 14.34 -8.33
C ASP A 327 -1.51 15.14 -7.64
N MET A 328 -1.17 16.38 -7.26
CA MET A 328 -2.04 17.26 -6.47
C MET A 328 -2.55 16.55 -5.20
N MET A 329 -1.65 15.98 -4.40
CA MET A 329 -1.99 15.24 -3.19
C MET A 329 -1.73 16.05 -1.90
N GLY A 330 -2.34 15.63 -0.79
CA GLY A 330 -2.07 16.18 0.55
C GLY A 330 -2.95 17.35 1.01
N MET A 331 -3.58 18.09 0.10
CA MET A 331 -4.67 19.02 0.47
C MET A 331 -5.97 18.25 0.65
N SER A 332 -6.00 17.29 1.58
CA SER A 332 -7.06 16.27 1.72
C SER A 332 -7.38 16.00 3.20
N TRP A 333 -8.42 15.21 3.47
CA TRP A 333 -8.62 14.66 4.81
C TRP A 333 -7.31 14.03 5.34
N PRO A 334 -6.96 14.16 6.64
CA PRO A 334 -7.74 14.76 7.75
C PRO A 334 -7.81 16.30 7.84
N ALA A 335 -7.25 17.04 6.88
CA ALA A 335 -7.35 18.50 6.90
C ALA A 335 -8.78 19.01 6.69
N HIS A 336 -9.07 20.19 7.23
CA HIS A 336 -10.37 20.84 7.13
C HIS A 336 -10.26 22.24 6.51
N LYS A 337 -11.26 22.59 5.72
CA LYS A 337 -11.45 23.91 5.12
C LYS A 337 -11.77 24.94 6.20
N SER A 338 -11.62 26.22 5.87
CA SER A 338 -11.96 27.34 6.76
C SER A 338 -13.43 27.39 7.21
N ASN A 339 -14.35 26.77 6.45
CA ASN A 339 -15.76 26.66 6.81
C ASN A 339 -16.07 25.49 7.77
N GLY A 340 -15.08 24.65 8.08
CA GLY A 340 -15.20 23.49 8.96
C GLY A 340 -15.49 22.18 8.23
N ASP A 341 -15.73 22.18 6.93
CA ASP A 341 -15.89 20.95 6.15
C ASP A 341 -14.52 20.29 5.94
N PRO A 342 -14.42 18.95 5.96
CA PRO A 342 -13.18 18.29 5.58
C PRO A 342 -12.84 18.56 4.11
N PHE A 343 -11.54 18.61 3.81
CA PHE A 343 -11.10 18.52 2.42
C PHE A 343 -11.42 17.13 1.87
N PRO A 344 -11.81 17.02 0.58
CA PRO A 344 -12.05 15.73 -0.01
C PRO A 344 -10.74 14.96 -0.18
N TYR A 345 -10.83 13.64 -0.15
CA TYR A 345 -9.75 12.69 -0.34
C TYR A 345 -10.18 11.74 -1.46
N HIS A 346 -9.37 11.66 -2.52
CA HIS A 346 -9.64 10.79 -3.65
C HIS A 346 -8.48 9.85 -3.88
N ALA A 347 -8.81 8.57 -4.03
CA ALA A 347 -7.90 7.60 -4.59
C ALA A 347 -8.70 6.76 -5.59
N TRP A 348 -8.34 6.84 -6.87
CA TRP A 348 -9.08 6.17 -7.92
C TRP A 348 -8.25 5.10 -8.58
N SER A 349 -8.85 3.94 -8.76
CA SER A 349 -8.27 2.81 -9.46
C SER A 349 -8.77 2.72 -10.90
N GLY A 350 -8.04 2.02 -11.77
CA GLY A 350 -8.50 1.68 -13.12
C GLY A 350 -7.54 0.72 -13.82
N PRO A 351 -7.75 0.37 -15.11
CA PRO A 351 -8.84 0.81 -15.98
C PRO A 351 -10.21 0.34 -15.48
N ASP A 352 -11.25 1.12 -15.80
CA ASP A 352 -12.66 0.82 -15.54
C ASP A 352 -13.35 0.62 -16.90
N GLU A 353 -13.56 -0.63 -17.31
CA GLU A 353 -14.13 -0.97 -18.63
C GLU A 353 -15.66 -1.06 -18.59
N ASP A 354 -16.22 -1.60 -17.50
CA ASP A 354 -17.65 -1.72 -17.20
C ASP A 354 -17.97 -1.01 -15.87
N PRO A 355 -18.45 0.26 -15.91
CA PRO A 355 -18.66 1.08 -14.73
C PRO A 355 -19.75 0.59 -13.77
N GLU A 356 -20.42 -0.53 -14.09
CA GLU A 356 -21.41 -1.17 -13.23
C GLU A 356 -20.81 -2.26 -12.32
N VAL A 357 -19.53 -2.60 -12.50
CA VAL A 357 -18.80 -3.60 -11.73
C VAL A 357 -17.38 -3.12 -11.41
N GLN A 358 -16.72 -3.77 -10.45
CA GLN A 358 -15.29 -3.60 -10.23
C GLN A 358 -14.54 -4.56 -11.16
N ASP A 359 -13.74 -4.04 -12.08
CA ASP A 359 -13.05 -4.83 -13.10
C ASP A 359 -11.63 -5.22 -12.71
N VAL A 360 -11.02 -4.48 -11.78
CA VAL A 360 -9.60 -4.63 -11.44
C VAL A 360 -9.36 -4.98 -9.97
N GLU A 361 -8.38 -5.84 -9.73
CA GLU A 361 -8.03 -6.30 -8.37
C GLU A 361 -7.37 -5.19 -7.55
N ILE A 362 -6.67 -4.25 -8.19
CA ILE A 362 -6.03 -3.14 -7.50
C ILE A 362 -7.04 -2.31 -6.68
N THR A 363 -8.31 -2.30 -7.06
CA THR A 363 -9.40 -1.69 -6.28
C THR A 363 -9.61 -2.39 -4.94
N SER A 364 -9.50 -3.72 -4.87
CA SER A 364 -9.57 -4.47 -3.60
C SER A 364 -8.41 -4.10 -2.67
N VAL A 365 -7.20 -3.96 -3.22
CA VAL A 365 -6.02 -3.50 -2.44
C VAL A 365 -6.24 -2.09 -1.94
N LEU A 366 -6.75 -1.21 -2.80
CA LEU A 366 -7.06 0.18 -2.49
C LEU A 366 -8.06 0.27 -1.32
N GLU A 367 -9.18 -0.46 -1.38
CA GLU A 367 -10.16 -0.50 -0.29
C GLU A 367 -9.58 -1.09 1.00
N HIS A 368 -8.82 -2.19 0.89
CA HIS A 368 -8.21 -2.86 2.03
C HIS A 368 -7.27 -1.92 2.79
N VAL A 369 -6.39 -1.21 2.07
CA VAL A 369 -5.46 -0.25 2.65
C VAL A 369 -6.19 0.87 3.38
N HIS A 370 -7.14 1.52 2.72
CA HIS A 370 -7.81 2.68 3.32
C HIS A 370 -8.63 2.30 4.54
N PHE A 371 -9.42 1.24 4.43
CA PHE A 371 -10.49 1.01 5.40
C PHE A 371 -10.16 -0.05 6.45
N ASP A 372 -9.34 -1.04 6.11
CA ASP A 372 -9.03 -2.15 7.02
C ASP A 372 -7.64 -2.00 7.66
N ILE A 373 -6.70 -1.31 7.00
CA ILE A 373 -5.37 -1.01 7.55
C ILE A 373 -5.33 0.39 8.18
N LEU A 374 -5.65 1.43 7.41
CA LEU A 374 -5.60 2.82 7.88
C LEU A 374 -6.85 3.24 8.67
N ASN A 375 -7.87 2.39 8.74
CA ASN A 375 -9.13 2.63 9.46
C ASN A 375 -9.81 3.96 9.05
N ALA A 376 -9.71 4.33 7.77
CA ALA A 376 -10.40 5.49 7.23
C ALA A 376 -11.92 5.35 7.35
N PRO A 377 -12.66 6.47 7.55
CA PRO A 377 -14.10 6.41 7.63
C PRO A 377 -14.74 6.13 6.26
N ARG A 378 -15.50 5.03 6.16
CA ARG A 378 -16.22 4.63 4.93
C ARG A 378 -17.38 5.54 4.51
N ASP A 379 -17.98 6.27 5.47
CA ASP A 379 -19.20 7.07 5.24
C ASP A 379 -19.04 8.50 5.79
N LEU A 380 -17.87 9.10 5.57
CA LEU A 380 -17.66 10.51 5.89
C LEU A 380 -18.24 11.36 4.75
N ARG A 381 -19.22 12.23 5.07
CA ARG A 381 -19.96 13.06 4.10
C ARG A 381 -20.09 14.51 4.56
N ILE A 382 -20.42 15.39 3.61
CA ILE A 382 -20.74 16.81 3.85
C ILE A 382 -22.18 17.16 3.49
N ASP A 383 -22.69 18.26 4.06
CA ASP A 383 -23.95 18.87 3.61
C ASP A 383 -23.72 19.61 2.27
N GLY A 384 -24.04 18.96 1.14
CA GLY A 384 -23.88 19.55 -0.18
C GLY A 384 -23.27 18.57 -1.17
N THR A 385 -22.45 19.05 -2.08
CA THR A 385 -21.64 18.21 -2.98
C THR A 385 -20.29 18.88 -3.15
N TYR A 386 -19.20 18.12 -3.31
CA TYR A 386 -17.90 18.71 -3.65
C TYR A 386 -17.89 19.38 -5.03
N GLY A 387 -18.90 19.11 -5.86
CA GLY A 387 -19.14 19.79 -7.12
C GLY A 387 -18.22 19.29 -8.22
N ALA A 388 -18.81 18.73 -9.28
CA ALA A 388 -18.19 18.18 -10.49
C ALA A 388 -16.65 18.06 -10.48
N GLY A 389 -16.20 16.95 -9.90
CA GLY A 389 -14.80 16.56 -9.81
C GLY A 389 -14.37 15.44 -10.76
N CYS A 390 -15.29 14.91 -11.59
CA CYS A 390 -15.11 13.92 -12.66
C CYS A 390 -14.60 12.52 -12.18
N ASP A 391 -15.28 11.39 -12.39
CA ASP A 391 -16.25 10.98 -13.43
C ASP A 391 -17.66 10.63 -12.89
N GLN A 392 -18.59 10.34 -13.82
CA GLN A 392 -20.05 10.54 -13.72
C GLN A 392 -20.87 9.26 -13.52
N HIS A 393 -20.38 8.28 -12.75
CA HIS A 393 -21.09 7.01 -12.62
C HIS A 393 -21.91 6.88 -11.32
N TRP A 394 -21.42 7.45 -10.22
CA TRP A 394 -22.00 7.18 -8.91
C TRP A 394 -22.56 8.45 -8.24
N ASP A 395 -23.87 8.70 -8.45
CA ASP A 395 -24.58 9.82 -7.79
C ASP A 395 -24.39 9.82 -6.25
N GLU A 396 -24.13 8.65 -5.65
CA GLU A 396 -23.91 8.47 -4.22
C GLU A 396 -22.52 8.90 -3.73
N HIS A 397 -21.61 9.28 -4.63
CA HIS A 397 -20.26 9.78 -4.29
C HIS A 397 -20.19 11.31 -4.27
N ALA A 398 -21.23 12.00 -4.71
CA ALA A 398 -21.22 13.45 -4.89
C ALA A 398 -20.93 14.26 -3.60
N ASP A 399 -21.23 13.70 -2.43
CA ASP A 399 -21.04 14.30 -1.11
C ASP A 399 -20.10 13.49 -0.19
N LEU A 400 -19.46 12.44 -0.71
CA LEU A 400 -18.44 11.68 0.03
C LEU A 400 -17.16 12.50 0.16
N VAL A 401 -16.60 12.48 1.37
CA VAL A 401 -15.29 13.06 1.67
C VAL A 401 -14.18 12.10 1.27
N PHE A 402 -14.40 10.81 1.51
CA PHE A 402 -13.51 9.74 1.07
C PHE A 402 -14.12 9.06 -0.13
N ASP A 403 -13.50 9.31 -1.26
CA ASP A 403 -13.91 8.78 -2.55
C ASP A 403 -12.83 7.82 -3.03
N VAL A 404 -13.03 6.54 -2.71
CA VAL A 404 -12.08 5.46 -2.96
C VAL A 404 -12.80 4.38 -3.73
N HIS A 405 -12.59 4.33 -5.04
CA HIS A 405 -13.25 3.39 -5.94
C HIS A 405 -12.52 3.27 -7.28
N GLU A 406 -13.08 2.46 -8.17
CA GLU A 406 -12.66 2.34 -9.55
C GLU A 406 -13.31 3.43 -10.40
N ASP A 407 -12.51 4.20 -11.13
CA ASP A 407 -13.00 5.35 -11.89
C ASP A 407 -12.20 5.58 -13.18
N THR A 408 -12.89 5.98 -14.24
CA THR A 408 -12.28 6.37 -15.51
C THR A 408 -11.54 7.71 -15.46
N PHE A 409 -11.54 8.41 -14.33
CA PHE A 409 -10.92 9.72 -14.18
C PHE A 409 -9.45 9.70 -14.58
N GLY A 410 -9.15 10.50 -15.61
CA GLY A 410 -7.86 10.48 -16.28
C GLY A 410 -7.40 11.89 -16.61
N ARG A 411 -6.69 12.53 -15.67
CA ARG A 411 -6.12 13.87 -15.85
C ARG A 411 -4.59 13.95 -15.78
N SER A 412 -3.90 12.86 -15.44
CA SER A 412 -2.46 12.86 -15.12
C SER A 412 -1.74 11.64 -15.73
N ASP A 413 -0.47 11.45 -15.39
CA ASP A 413 0.44 10.49 -16.01
C ASP A 413 0.00 9.01 -15.91
N HIS A 414 -0.87 8.64 -14.95
CA HIS A 414 -1.44 7.29 -14.87
C HIS A 414 -2.16 6.88 -16.15
N VAL A 415 -2.77 7.83 -16.86
CA VAL A 415 -3.47 7.58 -18.13
C VAL A 415 -2.55 6.93 -19.16
N THR A 416 -1.27 7.31 -19.19
CA THR A 416 -0.29 6.70 -20.09
C THR A 416 -0.17 5.19 -19.86
N PHE A 417 -0.09 4.77 -18.60
CA PHE A 417 0.11 3.36 -18.22
C PHE A 417 -1.19 2.57 -18.26
N ARG A 418 -2.31 3.18 -17.85
CA ARG A 418 -3.66 2.63 -18.00
C ARG A 418 -3.97 2.29 -19.46
N ASN A 419 -3.58 3.14 -20.40
CA ASN A 419 -3.73 2.89 -21.84
C ASN A 419 -2.89 1.71 -22.37
N LEU A 420 -1.87 1.27 -21.62
CA LEU A 420 -1.11 0.05 -21.89
C LEU A 420 -1.70 -1.18 -21.18
N GLY A 421 -2.81 -1.02 -20.47
CA GLY A 421 -3.51 -2.08 -19.73
C GLY A 421 -3.02 -2.30 -18.31
N ALA A 422 -2.07 -1.51 -17.81
CA ALA A 422 -1.65 -1.60 -16.41
C ALA A 422 -2.81 -1.19 -15.50
N GLN A 423 -2.95 -1.88 -14.37
CA GLN A 423 -3.84 -1.40 -13.31
C GLN A 423 -3.21 -0.16 -12.66
N THR A 424 -3.98 0.88 -12.40
CA THR A 424 -3.42 2.15 -11.90
C THR A 424 -4.16 2.67 -10.70
N ILE A 425 -3.46 3.32 -9.78
CA ILE A 425 -4.06 4.15 -8.73
C ILE A 425 -3.66 5.61 -8.97
N PHE A 426 -4.60 6.54 -8.79
CA PHE A 426 -4.34 7.97 -8.81
C PHE A 426 -4.82 8.62 -7.51
N HIS A 427 -3.87 9.17 -6.75
CA HIS A 427 -4.14 9.93 -5.53
C HIS A 427 -4.31 11.41 -5.86
N LEU A 428 -5.46 11.98 -5.49
CA LEU A 428 -5.81 13.39 -5.66
C LEU A 428 -6.45 13.96 -4.38
N GLY A 429 -6.00 15.15 -3.97
CA GLY A 429 -6.58 15.88 -2.85
C GLY A 429 -7.71 16.82 -3.25
N ALA A 430 -7.63 18.07 -2.79
CA ALA A 430 -8.54 19.16 -3.13
C ALA A 430 -8.74 19.32 -4.64
N TYR A 431 -10.00 19.44 -5.04
CA TYR A 431 -10.37 19.84 -6.39
C TYR A 431 -9.94 21.27 -6.70
N ASP A 432 -9.87 21.60 -7.99
CA ASP A 432 -9.61 22.95 -8.50
C ASP A 432 -10.54 24.02 -7.87
N ALA A 433 -11.78 23.64 -7.54
CA ALA A 433 -12.75 24.52 -6.87
C ALA A 433 -12.42 24.79 -5.40
N ASP A 434 -11.75 23.85 -4.73
CA ASP A 434 -11.34 23.93 -3.33
C ASP A 434 -9.96 24.57 -3.18
N TYR A 435 -9.10 24.48 -4.21
CA TYR A 435 -7.80 25.13 -4.25
C TYR A 435 -7.63 25.99 -5.51
N SER A 436 -8.16 27.23 -5.44
CA SER A 436 -8.15 28.17 -6.57
C SER A 436 -6.76 28.61 -7.06
N ALA A 437 -5.70 28.24 -6.33
CA ALA A 437 -4.32 28.55 -6.68
C ALA A 437 -3.72 27.58 -7.72
N TYR A 438 -4.43 26.51 -8.10
CA TYR A 438 -4.06 25.62 -9.19
C TYR A 438 -3.59 26.39 -10.45
N HIS A 439 -2.44 26.00 -11.01
CA HIS A 439 -1.76 26.63 -12.15
C HIS A 439 -1.53 28.15 -12.02
N SER A 440 -1.46 28.68 -10.80
CA SER A 440 -1.29 30.12 -10.54
C SER A 440 0.01 30.43 -9.80
N PRO A 441 0.50 31.68 -9.84
CA PRO A 441 1.66 32.08 -9.05
C PRO A 441 1.46 31.98 -7.53
N SER A 442 0.20 31.80 -7.08
CA SER A 442 -0.16 31.56 -5.68
C SER A 442 -0.15 30.08 -5.28
N ASP A 443 0.18 29.15 -6.20
CA ASP A 443 0.49 27.77 -5.82
C ASP A 443 1.86 27.71 -5.14
N THR A 444 1.86 28.07 -3.86
CA THR A 444 3.03 28.14 -2.98
C THR A 444 2.79 27.34 -1.71
N LEU A 445 3.87 26.90 -1.06
CA LEU A 445 3.78 26.14 0.19
C LEU A 445 3.08 26.97 1.28
N ASP A 446 3.41 28.25 1.38
CA ASP A 446 2.75 29.20 2.30
C ASP A 446 1.22 29.24 2.08
N ASN A 447 0.77 29.16 0.83
CA ASN A 447 -0.64 29.17 0.51
C ASN A 447 -1.31 27.84 0.87
N MET A 448 -0.67 26.69 0.58
CA MET A 448 -1.17 25.38 1.05
C MET A 448 -1.35 25.37 2.56
N VAL A 449 -0.34 25.82 3.31
CA VAL A 449 -0.37 25.94 4.78
C VAL A 449 -1.52 26.82 5.24
N ALA A 450 -1.74 27.96 4.60
CA ALA A 450 -2.82 28.86 4.96
C ALA A 450 -4.20 28.26 4.69
N GLU A 451 -4.38 27.54 3.58
CA GLU A 451 -5.65 26.95 3.17
C GLU A 451 -6.09 25.77 4.05
N VAL A 452 -5.16 24.90 4.47
CA VAL A 452 -5.47 23.79 5.41
C VAL A 452 -5.52 24.20 6.88
N GLY A 453 -5.20 25.47 7.18
CA GLY A 453 -5.29 26.01 8.54
C GLY A 453 -4.03 25.87 9.39
N GLY A 454 -2.90 25.45 8.82
CA GLY A 454 -1.60 25.43 9.48
C GLY A 454 -0.65 24.35 8.97
N GLN A 455 0.63 24.47 9.34
CA GLN A 455 1.67 23.52 8.95
C GLN A 455 1.38 22.11 9.50
N GLU A 456 1.03 21.99 10.78
CA GLU A 456 0.74 20.71 11.42
C GLU A 456 -0.44 19.96 10.75
N GLU A 457 -1.45 20.70 10.27
CA GLU A 457 -2.57 20.09 9.54
C GLU A 457 -2.16 19.65 8.13
N LEU A 458 -1.25 20.40 7.47
CA LEU A 458 -0.67 19.99 6.19
C LEU A 458 0.19 18.73 6.34
N GLU A 459 1.02 18.67 7.39
CA GLU A 459 1.87 17.52 7.68
C GLU A 459 1.02 16.26 7.91
N ARG A 460 -0.05 16.34 8.71
CA ARG A 460 -0.94 15.20 8.97
C ARG A 460 -1.70 14.72 7.73
N SER A 461 -2.16 15.66 6.90
CA SER A 461 -2.88 15.34 5.65
C SER A 461 -1.97 14.69 4.61
N MET A 462 -0.75 15.21 4.49
CA MET A 462 0.31 14.61 3.70
C MET A 462 0.71 13.22 4.19
N GLU A 463 0.88 13.03 5.50
CA GLU A 463 1.26 11.74 6.07
C GLU A 463 0.24 10.65 5.73
N PHE A 464 -1.06 10.95 5.85
CA PHE A 464 -2.11 9.99 5.57
C PHE A 464 -2.07 9.47 4.13
N VAL A 465 -2.08 10.37 3.15
CA VAL A 465 -2.00 9.98 1.73
C VAL A 465 -0.67 9.29 1.41
N MET A 466 0.41 9.69 2.10
CA MET A 466 1.70 9.06 1.87
C MET A 466 1.72 7.59 2.32
N TRP A 467 1.14 7.30 3.48
CA TRP A 467 1.01 5.94 3.99
C TRP A 467 0.07 5.08 3.16
N ALA A 468 -1.05 5.64 2.67
CA ALA A 468 -1.97 4.93 1.77
C ALA A 468 -1.25 4.42 0.52
N ALA A 469 -0.63 5.33 -0.25
CA ALA A 469 0.06 4.95 -1.47
C ALA A 469 1.29 4.03 -1.22
N MET A 470 1.98 4.17 -0.09
CA MET A 470 3.08 3.28 0.27
C MET A 470 2.59 1.85 0.51
N LEU A 471 1.51 1.69 1.28
CA LEU A 471 0.93 0.39 1.60
C LEU A 471 0.31 -0.26 0.36
N GLU A 472 -0.39 0.50 -0.46
CA GLU A 472 -0.92 0.04 -1.75
C GLU A 472 0.19 -0.55 -2.62
N PHE A 473 1.33 0.15 -2.73
CA PHE A 473 2.45 -0.33 -3.53
C PHE A 473 3.04 -1.64 -2.97
N ILE A 474 3.23 -1.71 -1.65
CA ILE A 474 3.82 -2.88 -0.98
C ILE A 474 2.90 -4.11 -1.09
N ILE A 475 1.59 -3.91 -0.91
CA ILE A 475 0.60 -4.98 -0.94
C ILE A 475 0.36 -5.43 -2.38
N ALA A 476 0.21 -4.50 -3.33
CA ALA A 476 -0.03 -4.81 -4.73
C ALA A 476 1.09 -5.69 -5.34
N ASP A 477 2.35 -5.45 -4.98
CA ASP A 477 3.49 -6.30 -5.38
C ASP A 477 3.36 -7.76 -4.94
N GLN A 478 2.65 -8.02 -3.84
CA GLN A 478 2.42 -9.37 -3.32
C GLN A 478 1.08 -9.97 -3.75
N THR A 479 0.22 -9.23 -4.46
CA THR A 479 -1.12 -9.68 -4.88
C THR A 479 -1.09 -10.25 -6.31
N PRO A 480 -1.10 -11.58 -6.49
CA PRO A 480 -0.88 -12.21 -7.80
C PRO A 480 -2.04 -12.04 -8.79
N GLU A 481 -3.19 -11.56 -8.34
CA GLU A 481 -4.33 -11.24 -9.19
C GLU A 481 -4.18 -9.87 -9.88
N ILE A 482 -3.28 -9.00 -9.42
CA ILE A 482 -2.95 -7.75 -10.13
C ILE A 482 -2.09 -8.08 -11.33
N ARG A 483 -2.65 -7.83 -12.52
CA ARG A 483 -2.06 -8.15 -13.83
C ARG A 483 -2.48 -7.11 -14.84
N ASN A 484 -1.68 -6.99 -15.89
CA ASN A 484 -2.02 -6.15 -17.03
C ASN A 484 -3.24 -6.72 -17.76
N MET A 485 -4.24 -5.86 -18.02
CA MET A 485 -5.49 -6.25 -18.68
C MET A 485 -5.30 -6.70 -20.13
N ASN A 486 -4.15 -6.42 -20.75
CA ASN A 486 -3.80 -6.83 -22.11
C ASN A 486 -2.84 -8.02 -22.19
N ALA A 487 -2.34 -8.55 -21.06
CA ALA A 487 -1.29 -9.59 -21.03
C ALA A 487 -1.75 -10.99 -21.49
#